data_AF-V5EEH4-F1
#
_entry.id   AF-V5EEH4-F1
#
_cell.length_a   1.000
_cell.length_b   1.000
_cell.length_c   1.000
_cell.angle_alpha   90.00
_cell.angle_beta   90.00
_cell.angle_gamma   90.00
#
_symmetry.space_group_name_H-M   'P 1'
#
loop_
_entity.id
_entity.type
_entity.pdbx_description
1 polymer ?
#
loop_
_entity_poly.entity_id
_entity_poly.type
_entity_poly.pdbx_seq_one_letter_code
_entity_poly.pdbx_strand_id
1 'polypeptide(L)'
;MHTPISKLLTACLLAARYSMAQGPPGMPPWANNGGHPQVDPLAGSPWSPQPGAVGIPGYRPGAGGPPGGWQAAPLGMPPGGAPPGMPGAPPNGAPPGMSGPPPGAAYGIASAGPEPSSVKAGGESELQLEQGFPGRPTKCAMYTYVPKTYKNGNPLVVALHHCGGTGTGYFRENADWAAAADRKGFMMIFASSPGGTGGCWDVSSQSSLKHDGGGDSQTIANMVSYAQKKYGAGKQVYVVGHSSGAMLTQVMGATYPDVFLAGAAYSGVPAGCFRTDKPQGADWNSTCTGGTLNEPPAYWAQQAKDMYPGYKGSRPRMMLVHGNRDQVINFNDHREATKQWCTLHNLDPESPTKKYALPSQPNYEVSVYGSSVMAITADGVTHDNPAKVDETCQFWGL
;
A
#
# COMPACT_ATOMS: atom_id res chain seq x y z
N MET A 1 9.75 -6.70 69.66
CA MET A 1 8.97 -6.80 70.91
C MET A 1 7.90 -5.71 70.89
N HIS A 2 6.65 -6.12 71.11
CA HIS A 2 5.47 -5.39 71.60
C HIS A 2 5.26 -3.88 71.32
N THR A 3 4.14 -3.59 70.62
CA THR A 3 3.23 -2.42 70.75
C THR A 3 2.53 -2.37 72.14
N PRO A 4 1.64 -1.41 72.49
CA PRO A 4 1.44 0.03 72.16
C PRO A 4 1.04 0.92 73.39
N ILE A 5 0.78 2.23 73.20
CA ILE A 5 0.13 3.17 74.16
C ILE A 5 -0.90 4.01 73.35
N SER A 6 -2.23 3.77 73.39
CA SER A 6 -3.31 4.33 74.28
C SER A 6 -3.42 5.87 74.28
N LYS A 7 -4.54 6.61 74.21
CA LYS A 7 -6.03 6.50 74.35
C LYS A 7 -6.62 7.88 73.87
N LEU A 8 -7.87 8.09 73.45
CA LEU A 8 -9.11 8.35 74.24
C LEU A 8 -10.28 8.62 73.25
N LEU A 9 -11.43 7.91 73.31
CA LEU A 9 -12.74 8.29 73.93
C LEU A 9 -13.52 9.37 73.14
N THR A 10 -14.79 9.23 72.72
CA THR A 10 -16.01 8.85 73.49
C THR A 10 -17.17 8.44 72.56
N ALA A 11 -18.03 7.53 73.05
CA ALA A 11 -19.23 6.99 72.40
C ALA A 11 -20.53 7.72 72.79
N CYS A 12 -21.60 7.57 72.00
CA CYS A 12 -22.98 7.51 72.51
C CYS A 12 -23.89 6.68 71.58
N LEU A 13 -24.66 5.78 72.21
CA LEU A 13 -25.59 4.78 71.68
C LEU A 13 -27.03 5.32 71.58
N LEU A 14 -27.85 4.71 70.71
CA LEU A 14 -29.15 4.03 70.98
C LEU A 14 -29.79 3.67 69.61
N ALA A 15 -29.88 2.39 69.19
CA ALA A 15 -30.95 1.39 69.42
C ALA A 15 -32.35 1.87 68.90
N ALA A 16 -33.13 1.15 68.08
CA ALA A 16 -33.51 -0.26 68.16
C ALA A 16 -34.29 -0.78 66.90
N ARG A 17 -34.01 -2.03 66.48
CA ARG A 17 -34.93 -3.19 66.19
C ARG A 17 -36.05 -3.02 65.13
N TYR A 18 -36.51 -4.00 64.34
CA TYR A 18 -36.24 -5.40 63.96
C TYR A 18 -37.20 -5.69 62.79
N SER A 19 -36.80 -6.46 61.77
CA SER A 19 -37.65 -7.57 61.25
C SER A 19 -36.83 -8.45 60.29
N MET A 20 -36.86 -9.75 60.55
CA MET A 20 -36.23 -10.81 59.75
C MET A 20 -37.31 -11.56 58.98
N ALA A 21 -37.06 -11.96 57.72
CA ALA A 21 -37.32 -13.31 57.20
C ALA A 21 -36.90 -13.48 55.73
N GLN A 22 -35.94 -14.41 55.51
CA GLN A 22 -35.84 -15.47 54.46
C GLN A 22 -35.85 -15.05 52.97
N GLY A 23 -34.98 -15.50 52.04
CA GLY A 23 -33.87 -16.47 51.94
C GLY A 23 -33.20 -16.31 50.55
N PRO A 24 -32.13 -17.07 50.17
CA PRO A 24 -31.50 -17.01 48.82
C PRO A 24 -32.06 -18.12 47.90
N PRO A 25 -31.73 -18.27 46.59
CA PRO A 25 -30.81 -17.53 45.71
C PRO A 25 -31.46 -17.07 44.36
N GLY A 26 -30.83 -16.15 43.62
CA GLY A 26 -31.29 -15.83 42.26
C GLY A 26 -30.40 -14.85 41.51
N MET A 27 -29.70 -15.34 40.48
CA MET A 27 -29.14 -14.49 39.42
C MET A 27 -30.27 -13.73 38.71
N PRO A 28 -30.11 -12.43 38.38
CA PRO A 28 -30.95 -11.77 37.39
C PRO A 28 -30.38 -11.92 35.96
N PRO A 29 -31.24 -11.85 34.94
CA PRO A 29 -31.01 -12.45 33.63
C PRO A 29 -30.70 -11.40 32.56
N TRP A 30 -29.61 -11.59 31.81
CA TRP A 30 -29.52 -11.21 30.40
C TRP A 30 -28.49 -12.08 29.66
N ALA A 31 -28.79 -13.37 29.57
CA ALA A 31 -28.42 -14.22 28.45
C ALA A 31 -29.76 -14.85 28.02
N ASN A 32 -30.20 -14.89 26.78
CA ASN A 32 -29.57 -14.81 25.47
C ASN A 32 -30.69 -14.56 24.41
N ASN A 33 -30.27 -14.36 23.17
CA ASN A 33 -31.01 -14.42 21.90
C ASN A 33 -31.71 -13.16 21.37
N GLY A 34 -31.06 -12.59 20.36
CA GLY A 34 -31.66 -11.67 19.39
C GLY A 34 -30.68 -11.23 18.30
N GLY A 35 -30.09 -12.17 17.56
CA GLY A 35 -29.52 -12.00 16.22
C GLY A 35 -28.69 -10.75 15.92
N HIS A 36 -27.37 -10.85 16.05
CA HIS A 36 -26.47 -10.02 15.23
C HIS A 36 -26.38 -10.64 13.83
N PRO A 37 -26.74 -9.92 12.75
CA PRO A 37 -26.39 -10.38 11.42
C PRO A 37 -24.89 -10.22 11.21
N GLN A 38 -24.23 -11.36 11.11
CA GLN A 38 -23.02 -11.59 10.34
C GLN A 38 -23.17 -11.03 8.91
N VAL A 39 -22.10 -10.40 8.41
CA VAL A 39 -21.68 -10.19 7.01
C VAL A 39 -22.71 -9.80 5.92
N ASP A 40 -22.39 -8.65 5.29
CA ASP A 40 -22.50 -8.29 3.86
C ASP A 40 -23.87 -8.30 3.12
N PRO A 41 -24.28 -7.13 2.58
CA PRO A 41 -24.70 -7.11 1.18
C PRO A 41 -24.20 -5.84 0.43
N LEU A 42 -22.96 -5.88 -0.05
CA LEU A 42 -22.49 -5.14 -1.21
C LEU A 42 -21.92 -6.12 -2.26
N ALA A 43 -22.63 -7.24 -2.44
CA ALA A 43 -22.71 -7.93 -3.71
C ALA A 43 -24.03 -7.53 -4.39
N GLY A 44 -24.00 -6.44 -5.16
CA GLY A 44 -25.14 -5.99 -5.94
C GLY A 44 -24.77 -4.84 -6.87
N SER A 45 -24.34 -5.17 -8.09
CA SER A 45 -24.45 -4.24 -9.22
C SER A 45 -25.93 -3.99 -9.51
N PRO A 46 -26.34 -2.72 -9.72
CA PRO A 46 -27.23 -2.49 -10.85
C PRO A 46 -27.03 -1.10 -11.46
N TRP A 47 -26.27 -0.97 -12.56
CA TRP A 47 -26.52 0.12 -13.53
C TRP A 47 -26.15 -0.32 -14.95
N SER A 48 -27.15 -0.83 -15.66
CA SER A 48 -27.30 -0.58 -17.10
C SER A 48 -28.14 0.70 -17.27
N PRO A 49 -27.83 1.57 -18.23
CA PRO A 49 -28.48 2.87 -18.36
C PRO A 49 -29.85 2.76 -19.06
N GLN A 50 -30.83 3.54 -18.61
CA GLN A 50 -32.02 3.86 -19.39
C GLN A 50 -32.25 5.37 -19.44
N PRO A 51 -32.75 5.90 -20.57
CA PRO A 51 -32.67 7.31 -20.93
C PRO A 51 -33.89 8.10 -20.46
N GLY A 52 -33.65 9.32 -19.97
CA GLY A 52 -34.70 10.27 -19.59
C GLY A 52 -34.45 11.63 -20.22
N ALA A 53 -35.26 11.95 -21.22
CA ALA A 53 -35.32 13.24 -21.87
C ALA A 53 -35.74 14.35 -20.89
N VAL A 54 -35.06 15.51 -20.96
CA VAL A 54 -35.59 16.78 -20.46
C VAL A 54 -35.31 17.87 -21.50
N GLY A 55 -36.36 18.63 -21.80
CA GLY A 55 -36.51 19.45 -23.00
C GLY A 55 -35.67 20.71 -23.10
N ILE A 56 -35.58 21.16 -24.35
CA ILE A 56 -34.91 22.36 -24.85
C ILE A 56 -35.78 23.61 -24.60
N PRO A 57 -35.15 24.77 -24.38
CA PRO A 57 -35.53 25.92 -25.22
C PRO A 57 -34.33 26.68 -25.81
N GLY A 58 -34.32 26.80 -27.14
CA GLY A 58 -33.90 27.99 -27.89
C GLY A 58 -32.41 28.30 -28.04
N TYR A 59 -31.83 27.95 -29.20
CA TYR A 59 -30.57 28.53 -29.69
C TYR A 59 -30.83 29.44 -30.91
N ARG A 60 -30.17 30.61 -30.94
CA ARG A 60 -29.94 31.45 -32.13
C ARG A 60 -28.42 31.49 -32.39
N PRO A 61 -27.92 31.39 -33.64
CA PRO A 61 -26.49 31.27 -33.89
C PRO A 61 -25.81 32.62 -34.19
N GLY A 62 -24.55 32.78 -33.76
CA GLY A 62 -23.67 33.88 -34.10
C GLY A 62 -22.20 33.43 -34.17
N ALA A 63 -21.60 33.66 -35.34
CA ALA A 63 -20.28 33.27 -35.85
C ALA A 63 -19.03 33.60 -35.00
N GLY A 64 -17.95 32.84 -35.26
CA GLY A 64 -16.55 33.29 -35.15
C GLY A 64 -15.57 32.30 -34.48
N GLY A 65 -14.69 31.65 -35.25
CA GLY A 65 -13.46 31.00 -34.74
C GLY A 65 -12.19 31.73 -35.21
N PRO A 66 -10.96 31.15 -35.17
CA PRO A 66 -10.27 30.29 -34.19
C PRO A 66 -8.83 30.88 -33.92
N PRO A 67 -7.71 30.16 -33.61
CA PRO A 67 -7.48 28.76 -33.20
C PRO A 67 -6.46 28.51 -32.05
N GLY A 68 -6.36 27.25 -31.61
CA GLY A 68 -5.08 26.67 -31.13
C GLY A 68 -5.17 25.68 -29.96
N GLY A 69 -5.54 24.41 -30.19
CA GLY A 69 -5.51 23.36 -29.17
C GLY A 69 -5.68 21.96 -29.77
N TRP A 70 -4.79 21.05 -29.39
CA TRP A 70 -4.51 19.74 -29.98
C TRP A 70 -5.74 18.80 -30.04
N GLN A 71 -6.00 18.24 -31.22
CA GLN A 71 -7.06 17.26 -31.47
C GLN A 71 -6.54 15.83 -31.27
N ALA A 72 -7.25 15.06 -30.44
CA ALA A 72 -7.17 13.61 -30.38
C ALA A 72 -7.95 12.99 -31.56
N ALA A 73 -7.38 11.96 -32.18
CA ALA A 73 -7.99 11.22 -33.28
C ALA A 73 -9.17 10.34 -32.82
N PRO A 74 -10.29 10.27 -33.56
CA PRO A 74 -11.34 9.30 -33.30
C PRO A 74 -11.14 8.03 -34.16
N LEU A 75 -11.13 6.86 -33.51
CA LEU A 75 -11.29 5.57 -34.18
C LEU A 75 -12.77 5.32 -34.45
N GLY A 76 -13.16 5.35 -35.72
CA GLY A 76 -14.43 4.79 -36.20
C GLY A 76 -14.20 3.46 -36.90
N MET A 77 -14.91 2.41 -36.49
CA MET A 77 -15.03 1.15 -37.24
C MET A 77 -16.51 0.89 -37.56
N PRO A 78 -16.86 0.46 -38.79
CA PRO A 78 -18.23 0.10 -39.14
C PRO A 78 -18.53 -1.39 -38.83
N PRO A 79 -19.82 -1.79 -38.77
CA PRO A 79 -20.24 -3.14 -38.38
C PRO A 79 -20.25 -4.11 -39.57
N GLY A 80 -19.70 -5.31 -39.37
CA GLY A 80 -19.71 -6.41 -40.35
C GLY A 80 -20.14 -7.72 -39.69
N GLY A 81 -21.13 -8.38 -40.29
CA GLY A 81 -21.84 -9.54 -39.75
C GLY A 81 -21.06 -10.86 -39.76
N ALA A 82 -21.57 -11.79 -38.93
CA ALA A 82 -21.11 -13.17 -38.83
C ALA A 82 -21.74 -14.08 -39.90
N PRO A 83 -21.03 -15.15 -40.34
CA PRO A 83 -21.64 -16.35 -40.89
C PRO A 83 -21.64 -17.56 -39.91
N PRO A 84 -22.52 -18.56 -40.07
CA PRO A 84 -22.81 -19.59 -39.06
C PRO A 84 -22.31 -21.03 -39.38
N GLY A 85 -22.19 -21.85 -38.32
CA GLY A 85 -22.23 -23.34 -38.32
C GLY A 85 -20.95 -24.06 -38.78
N MET A 86 -20.53 -25.23 -38.28
CA MET A 86 -21.15 -26.36 -37.57
C MET A 86 -20.03 -27.37 -37.11
N PRO A 87 -20.32 -28.50 -36.41
CA PRO A 87 -19.62 -28.96 -35.19
C PRO A 87 -18.79 -30.27 -35.30
N GLY A 88 -18.12 -30.66 -34.19
CA GLY A 88 -17.85 -32.09 -33.87
C GLY A 88 -16.50 -32.42 -33.18
N ALA A 89 -16.54 -32.84 -31.92
CA ALA A 89 -15.46 -33.57 -31.19
C ALA A 89 -15.55 -35.10 -31.50
N PRO A 90 -14.74 -36.08 -30.96
CA PRO A 90 -13.92 -36.06 -29.74
C PRO A 90 -12.59 -36.95 -29.83
N PRO A 91 -12.06 -37.68 -28.80
CA PRO A 91 -10.64 -37.63 -28.41
C PRO A 91 -9.89 -39.00 -28.41
N ASN A 92 -8.67 -39.02 -27.84
CA ASN A 92 -7.85 -40.16 -27.36
C ASN A 92 -6.86 -40.87 -28.31
N GLY A 93 -5.66 -41.14 -27.77
CA GLY A 93 -4.77 -42.21 -28.26
C GLY A 93 -3.30 -42.12 -27.79
N ALA A 94 -2.97 -42.70 -26.62
CA ALA A 94 -1.65 -43.29 -26.35
C ALA A 94 -1.67 -44.77 -26.83
N PRO A 95 -0.52 -45.45 -27.10
CA PRO A 95 0.08 -46.39 -26.13
C PRO A 95 1.63 -46.63 -26.35
N PRO A 96 2.30 -47.76 -25.93
CA PRO A 96 2.93 -47.96 -24.61
C PRO A 96 4.38 -48.59 -24.63
N GLY A 97 4.99 -48.82 -23.45
CA GLY A 97 5.95 -49.92 -23.19
C GLY A 97 7.33 -49.53 -22.61
N MET A 98 7.59 -49.76 -21.30
CA MET A 98 8.44 -50.82 -20.69
C MET A 98 9.96 -50.56 -20.81
N SER A 99 10.87 -50.67 -19.83
CA SER A 99 10.96 -51.32 -18.51
C SER A 99 12.32 -50.93 -17.86
N GLY A 100 12.41 -50.70 -16.54
CA GLY A 100 13.68 -50.81 -15.77
C GLY A 100 13.97 -52.28 -15.37
N PRO A 101 14.83 -52.64 -14.38
CA PRO A 101 15.84 -51.92 -13.55
C PRO A 101 17.15 -52.79 -13.40
N PRO A 102 17.96 -52.91 -12.30
CA PRO A 102 18.17 -52.17 -11.02
C PRO A 102 19.71 -51.98 -10.66
N PRO A 103 20.20 -52.01 -9.38
CA PRO A 103 20.97 -50.89 -8.80
C PRO A 103 22.41 -51.24 -8.33
N GLY A 104 23.21 -50.23 -7.96
CA GLY A 104 24.52 -50.44 -7.34
C GLY A 104 25.03 -49.21 -6.60
N ALA A 105 25.12 -49.32 -5.28
CA ALA A 105 25.67 -48.32 -4.37
C ALA A 105 27.21 -48.29 -4.40
N ALA A 106 27.82 -47.12 -4.27
CA ALA A 106 29.14 -46.96 -3.65
C ALA A 106 29.36 -45.51 -3.19
N TYR A 107 30.14 -45.39 -2.13
CA TYR A 107 30.33 -44.24 -1.26
C TYR A 107 31.28 -43.17 -1.83
N GLY A 108 30.97 -41.91 -1.48
CA GLY A 108 31.94 -40.93 -0.94
C GLY A 108 32.94 -40.29 -1.88
N ILE A 109 32.78 -38.99 -2.13
CA ILE A 109 33.78 -37.96 -1.82
C ILE A 109 33.11 -36.57 -1.89
N ALA A 110 33.26 -35.80 -0.83
CA ALA A 110 32.86 -34.41 -0.75
C ALA A 110 33.60 -33.61 -1.84
N SER A 111 32.83 -32.92 -2.69
CA SER A 111 33.35 -31.82 -3.51
C SER A 111 32.76 -30.53 -2.96
N ALA A 112 33.66 -29.63 -2.58
CA ALA A 112 33.35 -28.30 -2.12
C ALA A 112 32.44 -27.61 -3.15
N GLY A 113 31.29 -27.13 -2.70
CA GLY A 113 30.42 -26.29 -3.51
C GLY A 113 31.16 -25.01 -3.92
N PRO A 114 30.86 -24.44 -5.10
CA PRO A 114 31.48 -23.19 -5.49
C PRO A 114 31.06 -22.10 -4.48
N GLU A 115 32.07 -21.45 -3.91
CA GLU A 115 31.97 -20.17 -3.20
C GLU A 115 31.10 -19.18 -3.99
N PRO A 116 30.34 -18.29 -3.33
CA PRO A 116 29.54 -17.30 -4.02
C PRO A 116 30.46 -16.41 -4.88
N SER A 117 30.24 -16.50 -6.19
CA SER A 117 30.94 -15.73 -7.21
C SER A 117 30.93 -14.25 -6.85
N SER A 118 32.12 -13.64 -6.87
CA SER A 118 32.35 -12.20 -6.85
C SER A 118 31.36 -11.47 -7.76
N VAL A 119 30.38 -10.79 -7.16
CA VAL A 119 29.43 -9.93 -7.87
C VAL A 119 30.21 -8.79 -8.50
N LYS A 120 30.17 -8.68 -9.84
CA LYS A 120 30.78 -7.58 -10.59
C LYS A 120 30.12 -6.27 -10.16
N ALA A 121 30.86 -5.43 -9.44
CA ALA A 121 30.55 -4.02 -9.32
C ALA A 121 30.82 -3.35 -10.67
N GLY A 122 29.75 -3.13 -11.43
CA GLY A 122 29.73 -2.47 -12.74
C GLY A 122 28.29 -2.42 -13.24
N GLY A 123 27.53 -1.41 -12.79
CA GLY A 123 26.09 -1.31 -13.02
C GLY A 123 25.69 -1.26 -14.50
N GLU A 124 24.60 -1.94 -14.83
CA GLU A 124 23.91 -1.83 -16.11
C GLU A 124 23.09 -0.53 -16.09
N SER A 125 23.44 0.44 -16.95
CA SER A 125 22.71 1.72 -17.06
C SER A 125 21.33 1.59 -17.73
N GLU A 126 20.83 0.37 -17.88
CA GLU A 126 19.56 0.05 -18.53
C GLU A 126 18.65 -0.70 -17.56
N LEU A 127 17.34 -0.49 -17.72
CA LEU A 127 16.34 -1.15 -16.91
C LEU A 127 16.25 -2.64 -17.30
N GLN A 128 16.45 -3.54 -16.33
CA GLN A 128 16.45 -4.98 -16.55
C GLN A 128 15.24 -5.67 -15.96
N LEU A 129 14.70 -6.66 -16.66
CA LEU A 129 13.65 -7.52 -16.12
C LEU A 129 14.24 -8.67 -15.30
N GLU A 130 13.83 -8.80 -14.05
CA GLU A 130 14.28 -9.87 -13.15
C GLU A 130 13.42 -11.12 -13.25
N GLN A 131 14.04 -12.18 -13.77
CA GLN A 131 13.44 -13.51 -13.87
C GLN A 131 13.77 -14.35 -12.61
N GLY A 132 12.83 -15.20 -12.20
CA GLY A 132 13.07 -16.24 -11.18
C GLY A 132 13.37 -15.85 -9.72
N PHE A 133 13.26 -14.60 -9.26
CA PHE A 133 13.34 -14.28 -7.82
C PHE A 133 12.36 -15.12 -6.98
N PRO A 134 12.78 -15.72 -5.85
CA PRO A 134 11.94 -16.64 -5.08
C PRO A 134 10.83 -15.90 -4.31
N GLY A 135 9.79 -16.63 -3.89
CA GLY A 135 8.71 -16.06 -3.08
C GLY A 135 7.82 -15.10 -3.87
N ARG A 136 7.13 -15.60 -4.89
CA ARG A 136 6.19 -14.82 -5.72
C ARG A 136 4.74 -15.28 -5.50
N PRO A 137 4.09 -14.94 -4.37
CA PRO A 137 2.67 -15.25 -4.18
C PRO A 137 1.78 -14.68 -5.30
N THR A 138 2.20 -13.58 -5.92
CA THR A 138 1.53 -12.92 -7.03
C THR A 138 2.40 -12.87 -8.28
N LYS A 139 1.83 -12.44 -9.41
CA LYS A 139 2.54 -12.27 -10.69
C LYS A 139 3.20 -10.89 -10.84
N CYS A 140 3.47 -10.16 -9.75
CA CYS A 140 4.19 -8.89 -9.83
C CYS A 140 5.54 -9.08 -10.55
N ALA A 141 5.83 -8.23 -11.52
CA ALA A 141 7.12 -8.22 -12.21
C ALA A 141 8.08 -7.27 -11.51
N MET A 142 9.37 -7.61 -11.54
CA MET A 142 10.43 -6.82 -10.93
C MET A 142 11.36 -6.32 -12.04
N TYR A 143 11.51 -5.01 -12.16
CA TYR A 143 12.53 -4.42 -13.01
C TYR A 143 13.58 -3.73 -12.14
N THR A 144 14.87 -3.86 -12.48
CA THR A 144 15.96 -3.28 -11.71
C THR A 144 16.72 -2.26 -12.54
N TYR A 145 17.14 -1.19 -11.87
CA TYR A 145 18.06 -0.20 -12.42
C TYR A 145 19.24 -0.08 -11.46
N VAL A 146 20.44 -0.40 -11.94
CA VAL A 146 21.66 -0.42 -11.13
C VAL A 146 22.64 0.60 -11.72
N PRO A 147 22.74 1.81 -11.13
CA PRO A 147 23.60 2.84 -11.69
C PRO A 147 25.07 2.42 -11.66
N LYS A 148 25.88 2.95 -12.57
CA LYS A 148 27.33 2.63 -12.63
C LYS A 148 28.08 3.01 -11.35
N THR A 149 27.55 3.98 -10.60
CA THR A 149 28.08 4.45 -9.32
C THR A 149 27.72 3.55 -8.13
N TYR A 150 26.85 2.55 -8.33
CA TYR A 150 26.40 1.62 -7.30
C TYR A 150 27.54 0.72 -6.79
N LYS A 151 27.57 0.53 -5.47
CA LYS A 151 28.49 -0.35 -4.75
C LYS A 151 27.72 -1.24 -3.78
N ASN A 152 28.26 -2.40 -3.44
CA ASN A 152 27.69 -3.25 -2.41
C ASN A 152 27.52 -2.48 -1.10
N GLY A 153 26.39 -2.67 -0.43
CA GLY A 153 25.99 -1.94 0.77
C GLY A 153 25.28 -0.61 0.49
N ASN A 154 25.18 -0.16 -0.77
CA ASN A 154 24.44 1.05 -1.09
C ASN A 154 22.93 0.87 -0.91
N PRO A 155 22.19 2.00 -0.77
CA PRO A 155 20.75 1.97 -0.58
C PRO A 155 19.97 1.38 -1.76
N LEU A 156 18.75 0.97 -1.46
CA LEU A 156 17.76 0.46 -2.43
C LEU A 156 16.46 1.26 -2.32
N VAL A 157 15.91 1.65 -3.47
CA VAL A 157 14.60 2.30 -3.56
C VAL A 157 13.63 1.43 -4.37
N VAL A 158 12.44 1.17 -3.84
CA VAL A 158 11.34 0.51 -4.55
C VAL A 158 10.37 1.57 -5.06
N ALA A 159 10.09 1.54 -6.36
CA ALA A 159 9.20 2.44 -7.07
C ALA A 159 7.93 1.69 -7.53
N LEU A 160 6.76 2.24 -7.16
CA LEU A 160 5.44 1.64 -7.37
C LEU A 160 4.58 2.57 -8.23
N HIS A 161 4.13 2.09 -9.38
CA HIS A 161 3.38 2.88 -10.37
C HIS A 161 1.91 3.11 -9.98
N HIS A 162 1.26 4.08 -10.64
CA HIS A 162 -0.19 4.34 -10.54
C HIS A 162 -1.02 3.28 -11.29
N CYS A 163 -2.35 3.26 -11.11
CA CYS A 163 -3.24 2.36 -11.88
C CYS A 163 -3.05 2.56 -13.39
N GLY A 164 -3.18 1.48 -14.18
CA GLY A 164 -2.95 1.47 -15.63
C GLY A 164 -1.48 1.59 -16.05
N GLY A 165 -0.56 1.90 -15.13
CA GLY A 165 0.86 1.98 -15.38
C GLY A 165 1.56 0.62 -15.39
N THR A 166 2.88 0.66 -15.56
CA THR A 166 3.80 -0.48 -15.38
C THR A 166 5.11 0.03 -14.79
N GLY A 167 5.95 -0.85 -14.22
CA GLY A 167 7.28 -0.48 -13.74
C GLY A 167 8.14 0.19 -14.82
N THR A 168 8.13 -0.33 -16.05
CA THR A 168 8.86 0.29 -17.17
C THR A 168 8.27 1.63 -17.61
N GLY A 169 6.94 1.79 -17.52
CA GLY A 169 6.26 3.06 -17.77
C GLY A 169 6.67 4.11 -16.76
N TYR A 170 6.60 3.75 -15.48
CA TYR A 170 6.95 4.63 -14.37
C TYR A 170 8.43 5.05 -14.38
N PHE A 171 9.34 4.16 -14.81
CA PHE A 171 10.73 4.51 -15.08
C PHE A 171 10.88 5.61 -16.14
N ARG A 172 10.08 5.57 -17.22
CA ARG A 172 10.11 6.59 -18.29
C ARG A 172 9.42 7.88 -17.87
N GLU A 173 8.29 7.78 -17.18
CA GLU A 173 7.50 8.93 -16.70
C GLU A 173 8.26 9.73 -15.64
N ASN A 174 9.05 9.06 -14.81
CA ASN A 174 9.79 9.67 -13.70
C ASN A 174 11.30 9.47 -13.85
N ALA A 175 11.86 9.88 -15.00
CA ALA A 175 13.28 9.74 -15.32
C ALA A 175 14.23 10.37 -14.29
N ASP A 176 13.75 11.36 -13.52
CA ASP A 176 14.51 12.01 -12.44
C ASP A 176 14.92 11.02 -11.34
N TRP A 177 14.19 9.93 -11.14
CA TRP A 177 14.57 8.87 -10.22
C TRP A 177 15.86 8.16 -10.65
N ALA A 178 15.97 7.82 -11.93
CA ALA A 178 17.18 7.21 -12.48
C ALA A 178 18.36 8.19 -12.43
N ALA A 179 18.12 9.47 -12.75
CA ALA A 179 19.13 10.50 -12.63
C ALA A 179 19.60 10.71 -11.18
N ALA A 180 18.71 10.62 -10.20
CA ALA A 180 19.06 10.68 -8.78
C ALA A 180 19.82 9.42 -8.33
N ALA A 181 19.43 8.23 -8.81
CA ALA A 181 20.16 6.98 -8.58
C ALA A 181 21.61 7.08 -9.10
N ASP A 182 21.82 7.59 -10.31
CA ASP A 182 23.16 7.81 -10.87
C ASP A 182 24.01 8.75 -9.99
N ARG A 183 23.42 9.88 -9.54
CA ARG A 183 24.12 10.87 -8.71
C ARG A 183 24.42 10.38 -7.28
N LYS A 184 23.47 9.68 -6.67
CA LYS A 184 23.51 9.31 -5.23
C LYS A 184 23.92 7.85 -4.99
N GLY A 185 24.01 7.04 -6.03
CA GLY A 185 24.52 5.67 -6.00
C GLY A 185 23.57 4.62 -5.41
N PHE A 186 22.28 4.89 -5.28
CA PHE A 186 21.31 3.87 -4.85
C PHE A 186 20.79 3.05 -6.04
N MET A 187 20.52 1.76 -5.85
CA MET A 187 19.82 0.97 -6.87
C MET A 187 18.31 1.16 -6.76
N MET A 188 17.60 0.88 -7.85
CA MET A 188 16.14 0.96 -7.86
C MET A 188 15.50 -0.34 -8.32
N ILE A 189 14.33 -0.64 -7.74
CA ILE A 189 13.37 -1.63 -8.23
C ILE A 189 12.15 -0.88 -8.73
N PHE A 190 11.82 -1.02 -10.00
CA PHE A 190 10.56 -0.60 -10.59
C PHE A 190 9.64 -1.81 -10.70
N ALA A 191 8.75 -1.98 -9.72
CA ALA A 191 7.86 -3.12 -9.72
C ALA A 191 6.66 -2.86 -10.63
N SER A 192 6.15 -3.89 -11.31
CA SER A 192 4.86 -3.85 -12.01
C SER A 192 3.83 -4.70 -11.27
N SER A 193 2.61 -4.17 -11.13
CA SER A 193 1.48 -4.92 -10.62
C SER A 193 1.18 -6.15 -11.52
N PRO A 194 0.44 -7.15 -11.03
CA PRO A 194 0.03 -8.31 -11.81
C PRO A 194 -0.91 -7.99 -12.99
N GLY A 195 -1.33 -6.73 -13.17
CA GLY A 195 -2.24 -6.32 -14.24
C GLY A 195 -3.69 -6.70 -14.01
N GLY A 196 -4.12 -6.86 -12.75
CA GLY A 196 -5.50 -7.14 -12.36
C GLY A 196 -6.47 -5.98 -12.66
N THR A 197 -7.49 -5.79 -11.82
CA THR A 197 -8.49 -4.73 -12.01
C THR A 197 -7.84 -3.36 -12.22
N GLY A 198 -7.99 -2.81 -13.44
CA GLY A 198 -7.44 -1.50 -13.82
C GLY A 198 -5.92 -1.38 -13.80
N GLY A 199 -5.16 -2.49 -13.72
CA GLY A 199 -3.70 -2.46 -13.53
C GLY A 199 -3.26 -1.86 -12.19
N CYS A 200 -4.16 -1.78 -11.21
CA CYS A 200 -3.87 -1.28 -9.87
C CYS A 200 -3.13 -2.34 -9.02
N TRP A 201 -2.51 -1.88 -7.93
CA TRP A 201 -1.96 -2.73 -6.89
C TRP A 201 -3.07 -3.25 -5.96
N ASP A 202 -2.91 -4.47 -5.45
CA ASP A 202 -3.76 -4.98 -4.38
C ASP A 202 -3.43 -4.27 -3.05
N VAL A 203 -4.34 -3.38 -2.65
CA VAL A 203 -4.30 -2.64 -1.37
C VAL A 203 -5.59 -2.84 -0.56
N SER A 204 -6.37 -3.86 -0.93
CA SER A 204 -7.71 -4.11 -0.41
C SER A 204 -7.85 -5.47 0.24
N SER A 205 -7.18 -6.49 -0.28
CA SER A 205 -7.40 -7.86 0.15
C SER A 205 -6.74 -8.20 1.47
N GLN A 206 -7.26 -9.25 2.13
CA GLN A 206 -6.62 -9.81 3.32
C GLN A 206 -5.18 -10.28 3.06
N SER A 207 -4.89 -10.77 1.85
CA SER A 207 -3.55 -11.26 1.50
C SER A 207 -2.52 -10.13 1.40
N SER A 208 -2.91 -8.96 0.88
CA SER A 208 -2.00 -7.81 0.73
C SER A 208 -1.94 -6.94 2.00
N LEU A 209 -3.00 -6.94 2.81
CA LEU A 209 -3.08 -6.17 4.07
C LEU A 209 -2.59 -6.97 5.30
N LYS A 210 -1.73 -7.96 5.11
CA LYS A 210 -1.17 -8.78 6.18
C LYS A 210 0.29 -9.13 5.89
N HIS A 211 1.15 -9.00 6.90
CA HIS A 211 2.52 -9.48 6.86
C HIS A 211 2.53 -10.98 6.56
N ASP A 212 3.32 -11.37 5.56
CA ASP A 212 3.35 -12.71 5.00
C ASP A 212 1.98 -13.27 4.57
N GLY A 213 1.06 -12.38 4.17
CA GLY A 213 -0.32 -12.71 3.80
C GLY A 213 -0.49 -13.32 2.40
N GLY A 214 0.53 -13.30 1.55
CA GLY A 214 0.45 -13.85 0.18
C GLY A 214 0.01 -12.86 -0.91
N GLY A 215 -0.02 -11.56 -0.62
CA GLY A 215 -0.43 -10.52 -1.58
C GLY A 215 0.72 -9.85 -2.33
N ASP A 216 0.36 -8.77 -3.05
CA ASP A 216 1.32 -7.92 -3.76
C ASP A 216 2.38 -7.38 -2.78
N SER A 217 1.96 -6.96 -1.58
CA SER A 217 2.86 -6.46 -0.54
C SER A 217 3.98 -7.45 -0.18
N GLN A 218 3.66 -8.74 0.00
CA GLN A 218 4.66 -9.77 0.25
C GLN A 218 5.59 -9.98 -0.95
N THR A 219 5.03 -9.92 -2.16
CA THR A 219 5.84 -10.09 -3.37
C THR A 219 6.87 -8.96 -3.50
N ILE A 220 6.48 -7.70 -3.18
CA ILE A 220 7.41 -6.56 -3.12
C ILE A 220 8.48 -6.73 -2.04
N ALA A 221 8.12 -7.17 -0.83
CA ALA A 221 9.11 -7.44 0.22
C ALA A 221 10.13 -8.51 -0.21
N ASN A 222 9.68 -9.53 -0.96
CA ASN A 222 10.56 -10.57 -1.50
C ASN A 222 11.47 -10.04 -2.61
N MET A 223 11.05 -9.07 -3.41
CA MET A 223 11.92 -8.36 -4.37
C MET A 223 13.08 -7.66 -3.65
N VAL A 224 12.82 -7.04 -2.50
CA VAL A 224 13.87 -6.42 -1.66
C VAL A 224 14.86 -7.47 -1.16
N SER A 225 14.38 -8.58 -0.59
CA SER A 225 15.25 -9.67 -0.13
C SER A 225 16.11 -10.23 -1.26
N TYR A 226 15.53 -10.38 -2.45
CA TYR A 226 16.26 -10.81 -3.65
C TYR A 226 17.34 -9.81 -4.05
N ALA A 227 17.04 -8.52 -4.08
CA ALA A 227 18.01 -7.49 -4.43
C ALA A 227 19.18 -7.43 -3.43
N GLN A 228 18.92 -7.60 -2.14
CA GLN A 228 19.97 -7.70 -1.13
C GLN A 228 20.91 -8.90 -1.39
N LYS A 229 20.35 -10.05 -1.77
CA LYS A 229 21.14 -11.26 -2.05
C LYS A 229 21.91 -11.18 -3.38
N LYS A 230 21.26 -10.70 -4.45
CA LYS A 230 21.84 -10.67 -5.80
C LYS A 230 22.78 -9.48 -6.02
N TYR A 231 22.37 -8.30 -5.58
CA TYR A 231 23.07 -7.04 -5.84
C TYR A 231 23.84 -6.52 -4.63
N GLY A 232 23.83 -7.24 -3.51
CA GLY A 232 24.48 -6.78 -2.29
C GLY A 232 23.88 -5.48 -1.75
N ALA A 233 22.60 -5.22 -2.00
CA ALA A 233 21.92 -4.02 -1.51
C ALA A 233 21.98 -3.92 0.02
N GLY A 234 22.16 -2.69 0.51
CA GLY A 234 22.21 -2.41 1.93
C GLY A 234 20.86 -2.62 2.64
N LYS A 235 20.88 -2.37 3.95
CA LYS A 235 19.67 -2.34 4.78
C LYS A 235 18.93 -1.00 4.68
N GLN A 236 19.49 0.00 4.00
CA GLN A 236 18.83 1.27 3.72
C GLN A 236 17.85 1.08 2.56
N VAL A 237 16.64 0.66 2.88
CA VAL A 237 15.59 0.41 1.89
C VAL A 237 14.48 1.45 2.02
N TYR A 238 14.07 2.00 0.88
CA TYR A 238 13.04 3.02 0.77
C TYR A 238 11.96 2.61 -0.23
N VAL A 239 10.75 3.15 -0.09
CA VAL A 239 9.64 2.88 -1.01
C VAL A 239 8.93 4.17 -1.41
N VAL A 240 8.62 4.31 -2.70
CA VAL A 240 7.89 5.45 -3.25
C VAL A 240 6.84 4.98 -4.25
N GLY A 241 5.73 5.69 -4.31
CA GLY A 241 4.76 5.46 -5.37
C GLY A 241 3.77 6.60 -5.55
N HIS A 242 3.04 6.54 -6.66
CA HIS A 242 1.99 7.49 -7.04
C HIS A 242 0.63 6.78 -7.12
N SER A 243 -0.45 7.46 -6.73
CA SER A 243 -1.81 6.93 -6.82
C SER A 243 -1.93 5.56 -6.13
N SER A 244 -2.38 4.51 -6.82
CA SER A 244 -2.39 3.13 -6.29
C SER A 244 -1.02 2.67 -5.74
N GLY A 245 0.09 3.08 -6.35
CA GLY A 245 1.44 2.82 -5.81
C GLY A 245 1.73 3.60 -4.52
N ALA A 246 1.14 4.78 -4.33
CA ALA A 246 1.20 5.53 -3.08
C ALA A 246 0.37 4.87 -1.97
N MET A 247 -0.78 4.28 -2.32
CA MET A 247 -1.56 3.45 -1.40
C MET A 247 -0.74 2.23 -0.98
N LEU A 248 -0.13 1.52 -1.93
CA LEU A 248 0.70 0.35 -1.62
C LEU A 248 1.94 0.74 -0.82
N THR A 249 2.54 1.91 -1.07
CA THR A 249 3.66 2.45 -0.26
C THR A 249 3.30 2.51 1.23
N GLN A 250 2.10 2.99 1.55
CA GLN A 250 1.63 3.04 2.94
C GLN A 250 1.33 1.64 3.50
N VAL A 251 0.75 0.74 2.69
CA VAL A 251 0.57 -0.67 3.05
C VAL A 251 1.92 -1.34 3.34
N MET A 252 2.96 -1.09 2.54
CA MET A 252 4.30 -1.63 2.77
C MET A 252 4.87 -1.20 4.12
N GLY A 253 4.67 0.06 4.52
CA GLY A 253 5.12 0.52 5.83
C GLY A 253 4.32 -0.02 7.01
N ALA A 254 3.09 -0.50 6.79
CA ALA A 254 2.27 -1.15 7.80
C ALA A 254 2.56 -2.66 7.92
N THR A 255 2.70 -3.33 6.77
CA THR A 255 2.91 -4.79 6.64
C THR A 255 4.36 -5.21 6.81
N TYR A 256 5.33 -4.47 6.24
CA TYR A 256 6.76 -4.77 6.32
C TYR A 256 7.58 -3.61 6.93
N PRO A 257 7.22 -3.12 8.13
CA PRO A 257 7.90 -2.01 8.80
C PRO A 257 9.38 -2.29 9.12
N ASP A 258 9.77 -3.56 9.20
CA ASP A 258 11.14 -4.02 9.42
C ASP A 258 12.01 -3.98 8.15
N VAL A 259 11.39 -3.87 6.97
CA VAL A 259 12.10 -3.82 5.69
C VAL A 259 12.47 -2.38 5.31
N PHE A 260 11.57 -1.42 5.51
CA PHE A 260 11.72 -0.05 5.01
C PHE A 260 12.12 0.93 6.12
N LEU A 261 13.09 1.80 5.83
CA LEU A 261 13.47 2.90 6.74
C LEU A 261 12.59 4.13 6.58
N ALA A 262 12.16 4.40 5.34
CA ALA A 262 11.25 5.49 5.02
C ALA A 262 10.57 5.26 3.68
N GLY A 263 9.56 6.06 3.41
CA GLY A 263 8.79 6.00 2.18
C GLY A 263 8.09 7.30 1.85
N ALA A 264 7.66 7.43 0.59
CA ALA A 264 7.03 8.63 0.07
C ALA A 264 5.79 8.29 -0.77
N ALA A 265 4.62 8.74 -0.33
CA ALA A 265 3.34 8.46 -0.96
C ALA A 265 2.80 9.73 -1.64
N TYR A 266 2.66 9.70 -2.97
CA TYR A 266 2.14 10.78 -3.78
C TYR A 266 0.69 10.52 -4.19
N SER A 267 -0.25 11.30 -3.67
CA SER A 267 -1.70 11.13 -3.86
C SER A 267 -2.16 9.71 -3.48
N GLY A 268 -2.07 9.36 -2.19
CA GLY A 268 -2.43 8.03 -1.67
C GLY A 268 -3.55 8.09 -0.62
N VAL A 269 -3.77 6.96 0.08
CA VAL A 269 -4.76 6.81 1.15
C VAL A 269 -4.14 6.10 2.36
N PRO A 270 -4.66 6.27 3.59
CA PRO A 270 -4.13 5.54 4.75
C PRO A 270 -4.15 4.03 4.53
N ALA A 271 -3.16 3.32 5.07
CA ALA A 271 -3.10 1.87 5.01
C ALA A 271 -4.36 1.27 5.65
N GLY A 272 -5.10 0.47 4.88
CA GLY A 272 -6.35 -0.17 5.31
C GLY A 272 -7.61 0.58 4.91
N CYS A 273 -7.50 1.78 4.34
CA CYS A 273 -8.66 2.54 3.85
C CYS A 273 -9.41 1.79 2.73
N PHE A 274 -8.67 1.06 1.88
CA PHE A 274 -9.22 0.24 0.80
C PHE A 274 -9.67 -1.16 1.24
N ARG A 275 -9.56 -1.49 2.52
CA ARG A 275 -9.80 -2.85 3.02
C ARG A 275 -11.15 -3.39 2.58
N THR A 276 -11.14 -4.64 2.13
CA THR A 276 -12.33 -5.48 1.93
C THR A 276 -12.14 -6.80 2.68
N ASP A 277 -13.19 -7.60 2.77
CA ASP A 277 -13.12 -8.94 3.37
C ASP A 277 -12.69 -10.04 2.38
N LYS A 278 -12.34 -9.65 1.14
CA LYS A 278 -11.92 -10.63 0.14
C LYS A 278 -10.52 -11.17 0.45
N PRO A 279 -10.28 -12.47 0.22
CA PRO A 279 -8.98 -13.06 0.46
C PRO A 279 -7.90 -12.48 -0.49
N GLN A 280 -8.24 -12.22 -1.75
CA GLN A 280 -7.34 -11.70 -2.78
C GLN A 280 -8.07 -10.72 -3.71
N GLY A 281 -7.34 -9.80 -4.32
CA GLY A 281 -7.83 -8.94 -5.39
C GLY A 281 -7.66 -7.45 -5.09
N ALA A 282 -7.44 -6.67 -6.15
CA ALA A 282 -7.30 -5.21 -6.13
C ALA A 282 -8.67 -4.52 -6.35
N ASP A 283 -9.51 -4.55 -5.33
CA ASP A 283 -10.83 -3.92 -5.36
C ASP A 283 -10.75 -2.40 -5.19
N TRP A 284 -11.63 -1.68 -5.86
CA TRP A 284 -11.80 -0.25 -5.66
C TRP A 284 -12.74 0.02 -4.49
N ASN A 285 -12.36 0.91 -3.58
CA ASN A 285 -13.20 1.34 -2.46
C ASN A 285 -13.57 2.83 -2.58
N SER A 286 -14.76 3.11 -3.12
CA SER A 286 -15.25 4.48 -3.34
C SER A 286 -15.55 5.26 -2.05
N THR A 287 -15.82 4.58 -0.94
CA THR A 287 -15.99 5.24 0.38
C THR A 287 -14.67 5.86 0.80
N CYS A 288 -13.58 5.11 0.64
CA CYS A 288 -12.23 5.62 0.87
C CYS A 288 -11.92 6.79 -0.07
N THR A 289 -11.89 6.58 -1.39
CA THR A 289 -11.46 7.63 -2.32
C THR A 289 -12.39 8.83 -2.42
N GLY A 290 -13.64 8.66 -2.03
CA GLY A 290 -14.61 9.75 -1.87
C GLY A 290 -14.28 10.68 -0.69
N GLY A 291 -13.35 10.29 0.18
CA GLY A 291 -12.93 11.07 1.35
C GLY A 291 -14.00 11.18 2.41
N THR A 292 -14.92 10.22 2.50
CA THR A 292 -16.05 10.28 3.46
C THR A 292 -15.68 9.75 4.84
N LEU A 293 -14.55 9.06 4.98
CA LEU A 293 -14.02 8.59 6.25
C LEU A 293 -13.40 9.73 7.05
N ASN A 294 -13.81 9.89 8.30
CA ASN A 294 -13.21 10.84 9.25
C ASN A 294 -13.04 10.15 10.59
N GLU A 295 -12.06 9.25 10.65
CA GLU A 295 -11.89 8.35 11.78
C GLU A 295 -10.94 8.96 12.82
N PRO A 296 -11.05 8.56 14.10
CA PRO A 296 -10.12 9.02 15.12
C PRO A 296 -8.71 8.45 14.83
N PRO A 297 -7.63 9.16 15.21
CA PRO A 297 -6.27 8.70 14.92
C PRO A 297 -5.95 7.28 15.45
N ALA A 298 -6.54 6.89 16.58
CA ALA A 298 -6.42 5.55 17.15
C ALA A 298 -6.99 4.44 16.25
N TYR A 299 -8.07 4.70 15.50
CA TYR A 299 -8.64 3.75 14.55
C TYR A 299 -7.61 3.42 13.45
N TRP A 300 -7.04 4.45 12.84
CA TRP A 300 -6.08 4.27 11.76
C TRP A 300 -4.79 3.59 12.21
N ALA A 301 -4.30 3.94 13.40
CA ALA A 301 -3.13 3.27 13.98
C ALA A 301 -3.42 1.79 14.26
N GLN A 302 -4.63 1.44 14.70
CA GLN A 302 -5.00 0.05 14.92
C GLN A 302 -5.08 -0.73 13.61
N GLN A 303 -5.71 -0.18 12.56
CA GLN A 303 -5.75 -0.81 11.23
C GLN A 303 -4.34 -1.16 10.73
N ALA A 304 -3.38 -0.24 10.84
CA ALA A 304 -1.99 -0.50 10.43
C ALA A 304 -1.27 -1.51 11.34
N LYS A 305 -1.56 -1.53 12.65
CA LYS A 305 -0.97 -2.51 13.58
C LYS A 305 -1.51 -3.93 13.32
N ASP A 306 -2.76 -4.06 12.94
CA ASP A 306 -3.40 -5.34 12.63
C ASP A 306 -2.81 -6.01 11.38
N MET A 307 -2.14 -5.24 10.52
CA MET A 307 -1.42 -5.77 9.36
C MET A 307 -0.15 -6.54 9.75
N TYR A 308 0.46 -6.27 10.91
CA TYR A 308 1.56 -7.06 11.46
C TYR A 308 1.41 -7.19 12.98
N PRO A 309 0.51 -8.07 13.44
CA PRO A 309 0.21 -8.22 14.86
C PRO A 309 1.45 -8.60 15.67
N GLY A 310 1.66 -7.91 16.79
CA GLY A 310 2.77 -8.16 17.70
C GLY A 310 4.11 -7.53 17.29
N TYR A 311 4.19 -6.83 16.15
CA TYR A 311 5.38 -6.07 15.79
C TYR A 311 5.68 -4.95 16.79
N LYS A 312 6.89 -4.95 17.34
CA LYS A 312 7.37 -3.96 18.35
C LYS A 312 8.59 -3.15 17.87
N GLY A 313 9.03 -3.36 16.63
CA GLY A 313 10.17 -2.65 16.06
C GLY A 313 9.84 -1.23 15.61
N SER A 314 10.82 -0.58 14.98
CA SER A 314 10.64 0.77 14.42
C SER A 314 9.78 0.72 13.17
N ARG A 315 9.01 1.77 12.92
CA ARG A 315 8.24 1.92 11.67
C ARG A 315 8.93 2.92 10.74
N PRO A 316 8.73 2.82 9.41
CA PRO A 316 9.34 3.76 8.48
C PRO A 316 8.83 5.19 8.71
N ARG A 317 9.69 6.16 8.41
CA ARG A 317 9.32 7.58 8.35
C ARG A 317 8.57 7.86 7.06
N MET A 318 7.44 8.57 7.10
CA MET A 318 6.61 8.82 5.92
C MET A 318 6.62 10.26 5.45
N MET A 319 6.84 10.44 4.15
CA MET A 319 6.50 11.64 3.41
C MET A 319 5.18 11.41 2.67
N LEU A 320 4.19 12.25 2.92
CA LEU A 320 2.86 12.17 2.32
C LEU A 320 2.66 13.44 1.49
N VAL A 321 2.37 13.32 0.21
CA VAL A 321 2.17 14.46 -0.70
C VAL A 321 0.80 14.35 -1.33
N HIS A 322 -0.03 15.39 -1.27
CA HIS A 322 -1.38 15.34 -1.87
C HIS A 322 -1.86 16.70 -2.34
N GLY A 323 -2.57 16.70 -3.48
CA GLY A 323 -3.17 17.88 -4.07
C GLY A 323 -4.54 18.18 -3.47
N ASN A 324 -4.82 19.43 -3.10
CA ASN A 324 -6.12 19.78 -2.53
C ASN A 324 -7.25 19.90 -3.59
N ARG A 325 -6.93 19.72 -4.88
CA ARG A 325 -7.88 19.61 -6.00
C ARG A 325 -7.87 18.21 -6.63
N ASP A 326 -7.32 17.21 -5.93
CA ASP A 326 -7.32 15.83 -6.40
C ASP A 326 -8.77 15.31 -6.53
N GLN A 327 -9.13 15.00 -7.78
CA GLN A 327 -10.47 14.60 -8.21
C GLN A 327 -10.67 13.07 -8.24
N VAL A 328 -9.61 12.30 -7.98
CA VAL A 328 -9.66 10.83 -7.98
C VAL A 328 -9.60 10.30 -6.55
N ILE A 329 -8.70 10.84 -5.74
CA ILE A 329 -8.55 10.52 -4.32
C ILE A 329 -8.69 11.81 -3.54
N ASN A 330 -9.82 11.93 -2.84
CA ASN A 330 -10.17 13.15 -2.14
C ASN A 330 -9.06 13.59 -1.17
N PHE A 331 -8.79 14.90 -1.10
CA PHE A 331 -7.78 15.46 -0.21
C PHE A 331 -7.98 15.10 1.27
N ASN A 332 -9.19 14.74 1.69
CA ASN A 332 -9.43 14.23 3.03
C ASN A 332 -8.57 13.00 3.37
N ASP A 333 -8.27 12.13 2.41
CA ASP A 333 -7.39 10.98 2.60
C ASP A 333 -5.95 11.39 3.02
N HIS A 334 -5.49 12.58 2.61
CA HIS A 334 -4.21 13.13 3.07
C HIS A 334 -4.21 13.40 4.58
N ARG A 335 -5.33 13.95 5.10
CA ARG A 335 -5.51 14.19 6.53
C ARG A 335 -5.60 12.87 7.30
N GLU A 336 -6.37 11.92 6.80
CA GLU A 336 -6.52 10.60 7.43
C GLU A 336 -5.20 9.81 7.45
N ALA A 337 -4.41 9.87 6.36
CA ALA A 337 -3.05 9.34 6.32
C ALA A 337 -2.13 10.05 7.33
N THR A 338 -2.20 11.37 7.44
CA THR A 338 -1.42 12.13 8.43
C THR A 338 -1.77 11.72 9.86
N LYS A 339 -3.06 11.54 10.19
CA LYS A 339 -3.51 10.97 11.46
C LYS A 339 -2.89 9.60 11.73
N GLN A 340 -2.94 8.70 10.74
CA GLN A 340 -2.40 7.35 10.85
C GLN A 340 -0.91 7.37 11.21
N TRP A 341 -0.10 8.04 10.39
CA TRP A 341 1.35 8.00 10.52
C TRP A 341 1.85 8.78 11.73
N CYS A 342 1.23 9.91 12.07
CA CYS A 342 1.56 10.61 13.32
C CYS A 342 1.30 9.72 14.53
N THR A 343 0.13 9.07 14.59
CA THR A 343 -0.22 8.19 15.72
C THR A 343 0.67 6.97 15.82
N LEU A 344 1.07 6.36 14.70
CA LEU A 344 2.03 5.25 14.68
C LEU A 344 3.40 5.64 15.25
N HIS A 345 3.76 6.93 15.18
CA HIS A 345 5.01 7.49 15.72
C HIS A 345 4.82 8.22 17.06
N ASN A 346 3.66 8.11 17.70
CA ASN A 346 3.30 8.83 18.95
C ASN A 346 3.41 10.36 18.82
N LEU A 347 3.00 10.90 17.67
CA LEU A 347 2.96 12.32 17.37
C LEU A 347 1.50 12.80 17.29
N ASP A 348 1.27 14.07 17.61
CA ASP A 348 -0.03 14.72 17.45
C ASP A 348 -0.22 15.22 16.00
N PRO A 349 -1.19 14.69 15.23
CA PRO A 349 -1.42 15.10 13.85
C PRO A 349 -1.92 16.54 13.68
N GLU A 350 -2.40 17.18 14.75
CA GLU A 350 -2.86 18.58 14.71
C GLU A 350 -1.75 19.57 15.08
N SER A 351 -0.61 19.09 15.59
CA SER A 351 0.48 19.93 16.12
C SER A 351 1.81 19.70 15.39
N PRO A 352 1.97 20.15 14.14
CA PRO A 352 3.23 20.06 13.43
C PRO A 352 4.30 20.93 14.10
N THR A 353 5.49 20.35 14.25
CA THR A 353 6.66 21.02 14.83
C THR A 353 7.23 22.13 13.95
N LYS A 354 6.99 22.06 12.63
CA LYS A 354 7.40 23.09 11.67
C LYS A 354 6.42 23.14 10.51
N LYS A 355 6.14 24.34 10.01
CA LYS A 355 5.44 24.58 8.75
C LYS A 355 6.21 25.55 7.86
N TYR A 356 6.25 25.29 6.55
CA TYR A 356 6.87 26.18 5.57
C TYR A 356 6.43 25.86 4.15
N ALA A 357 6.46 26.85 3.26
CA ALA A 357 6.28 26.61 1.82
C ALA A 357 7.58 26.08 1.18
N LEU A 358 7.48 25.17 0.21
CA LEU A 358 8.66 24.74 -0.56
C LEU A 358 9.23 25.93 -1.35
N PRO A 359 10.54 26.25 -1.23
CA PRO A 359 11.12 27.43 -1.87
C PRO A 359 10.93 27.49 -3.39
N SER A 360 11.02 26.34 -4.07
CA SER A 360 10.87 26.22 -5.53
C SER A 360 9.41 26.11 -5.98
N GLN A 361 8.48 25.84 -5.07
CA GLN A 361 7.07 25.58 -5.36
C GLN A 361 6.21 26.12 -4.21
N PRO A 362 5.99 27.45 -4.14
CA PRO A 362 5.36 28.09 -2.98
C PRO A 362 3.90 27.69 -2.75
N ASN A 363 3.25 27.07 -3.74
CA ASN A 363 1.92 26.46 -3.58
C ASN A 363 1.95 25.11 -2.83
N TYR A 364 3.13 24.61 -2.44
CA TYR A 364 3.28 23.41 -1.62
C TYR A 364 3.63 23.80 -0.19
N GLU A 365 2.72 23.57 0.75
CA GLU A 365 2.94 23.73 2.19
C GLU A 365 3.43 22.41 2.79
N VAL A 366 4.59 22.43 3.44
CA VAL A 366 5.15 21.33 4.21
C VAL A 366 4.78 21.49 5.68
N SER A 367 4.20 20.45 6.26
CA SER A 367 4.00 20.27 7.70
C SER A 367 4.89 19.12 8.18
N VAL A 368 5.79 19.41 9.11
CA VAL A 368 6.74 18.44 9.69
C VAL A 368 6.31 18.07 11.10
N TYR A 369 6.18 16.78 11.37
CA TYR A 369 5.85 16.22 12.68
C TYR A 369 7.05 15.41 13.19
N GLY A 370 7.82 16.03 14.08
CA GLY A 370 9.07 15.45 14.58
C GLY A 370 10.04 15.12 13.44
N SER A 371 10.72 13.98 13.54
CA SER A 371 11.60 13.46 12.48
C SER A 371 10.93 12.43 11.57
N SER A 372 9.70 12.00 11.90
CA SER A 372 9.13 10.78 11.34
C SER A 372 8.06 10.99 10.28
N VAL A 373 7.35 12.13 10.28
CA VAL A 373 6.28 12.39 9.31
C VAL A 373 6.43 13.77 8.70
N MET A 374 6.36 13.82 7.37
CA MET A 374 6.31 15.04 6.58
C MET A 374 5.05 14.99 5.71
N ALA A 375 4.07 15.85 5.98
CA ALA A 375 2.86 15.98 5.18
C ALA A 375 2.96 17.23 4.31
N ILE A 376 2.80 17.08 2.99
CA ILE A 376 2.91 18.15 2.01
C ILE A 376 1.56 18.31 1.32
N THR A 377 0.93 19.45 1.53
CA THR A 377 -0.28 19.86 0.83
C THR A 377 0.09 20.68 -0.39
N ALA A 378 -0.43 20.31 -1.56
CA ALA A 378 -0.21 21.00 -2.82
C ALA A 378 -1.47 21.76 -3.24
N ASP A 379 -1.45 23.08 -3.08
CA ASP A 379 -2.58 23.95 -3.42
C ASP A 379 -2.76 24.04 -4.94
N GLY A 380 -4.00 23.82 -5.38
CA GLY A 380 -4.39 23.87 -6.80
C GLY A 380 -4.03 22.63 -7.61
N VAL A 381 -3.38 21.62 -7.01
CA VAL A 381 -2.88 20.44 -7.74
C VAL A 381 -3.93 19.32 -7.76
N THR A 382 -4.11 18.72 -8.94
CA THR A 382 -5.05 17.63 -9.24
C THR A 382 -4.39 16.25 -9.08
N HIS A 383 -5.08 15.18 -9.51
CA HIS A 383 -4.48 13.83 -9.57
C HIS A 383 -3.57 13.67 -10.80
N ASP A 384 -2.31 13.26 -10.69
CA ASP A 384 -1.49 13.06 -9.49
C ASP A 384 -0.45 14.19 -9.29
N ASN A 385 0.29 14.12 -8.18
CA ASN A 385 1.35 15.09 -7.88
C ASN A 385 2.66 14.68 -8.59
N PRO A 386 3.37 15.60 -9.25
CA PRO A 386 4.72 15.32 -9.76
C PRO A 386 5.66 14.87 -8.63
N ALA A 387 6.53 13.90 -8.93
CA ALA A 387 7.53 13.42 -8.01
C ALA A 387 8.48 14.55 -7.57
N LYS A 388 8.71 14.67 -6.26
CA LYS A 388 9.67 15.61 -5.66
C LYS A 388 10.94 14.86 -5.29
N VAL A 389 11.68 14.41 -6.30
CA VAL A 389 12.77 13.43 -6.13
C VAL A 389 13.85 13.93 -5.16
N ASP A 390 14.34 15.16 -5.34
CA ASP A 390 15.39 15.70 -4.49
C ASP A 390 14.91 15.92 -3.05
N GLU A 391 13.69 16.46 -2.85
CA GLU A 391 13.09 16.59 -1.51
C GLU A 391 12.85 15.23 -0.85
N THR A 392 12.46 14.22 -1.64
CA THR A 392 12.25 12.84 -1.15
C THR A 392 13.57 12.21 -0.71
N CYS A 393 14.62 12.31 -1.54
CA CYS A 393 15.95 11.85 -1.18
C CYS A 393 16.47 12.56 0.08
N GLN A 394 16.28 13.88 0.17
CA GLN A 394 16.66 14.65 1.37
C GLN A 394 15.90 14.15 2.61
N PHE A 395 14.59 13.94 2.50
CA PHE A 395 13.80 13.36 3.59
C PHE A 395 14.33 11.99 3.99
N TRP A 396 14.73 11.14 3.05
CA TRP A 396 15.29 9.82 3.29
C TRP A 396 16.72 9.82 3.86
N GLY A 397 17.46 10.92 3.70
CA GLY A 397 18.86 11.04 4.07
C GLY A 397 19.82 10.50 3.01
N LEU A 398 19.43 10.54 1.74
CA LEU A 398 20.22 10.13 0.56
C LEU A 398 20.85 11.31 -0.15
#